data_AF-A0AAV2AKL8-F1
#
_entry.id   AF-A0AAV2AKL8-F1
#
_cell.length_a   1.000
_cell.length_b   1.000
_cell.length_c   1.000
_cell.angle_alpha   90.00
_cell.angle_beta   90.00
_cell.angle_gamma   90.00
#
_symmetry.space_group_name_H-M   'P 1'
#
loop_
_entity.id
_entity.type
_entity.pdbx_description
1 polymer ?
#
loop_
_entity_poly.entity_id
_entity_poly.type
_entity_poly.pdbx_seq_one_letter_code
_entity_poly.pdbx_strand_id
1 'polypeptide(L)'
;MKHIEPRQRLIISSDAELEHGSYDHTDHRPSFSKFEGELLKKDEEPVGILSVLMTGVTLFTYCTDVASSVVLCYWLFDVGRWWWWMSVSPLVLSLLIVNAFSIRWYIHDSQEDKEHLLHASPGHWVMRGAFHIILLGPLIRYSELFLYGLHTCDRKDPKRDQYRLMFLQEDRDISLLTLVGSFVKSAPVLVLHMYILVQSRIPLNTPTTRAQAVNLVSALVELSLAQSAYHRARRRATPLKQNMTKIGTAVQFFSHCCVIASRVMALAAFASTYGHWIFVFAGIHWGLMTAWLMCLKTSFCVSSTGQPRPFEEFIFNIVVGVIYVFCFVNVKDEPTRWKYATYYFIIWVENLVLILLWYLRSDSDIWFRIPLLSAVILGLALGLIFLVIYYKYLHPNKVAKTSQH
;
A
#
# COMPACT_ATOMS: atom_id res chain seq x y z
N MET A 1 4.46 -2.11 43.60
CA MET A 1 5.66 -2.94 43.84
C MET A 1 5.33 -4.36 43.38
N LYS A 2 6.22 -4.98 42.60
CA LYS A 2 6.13 -6.27 41.86
C LYS A 2 5.69 -6.20 40.38
N HIS A 3 6.75 -6.27 39.55
CA HIS A 3 6.90 -6.88 38.22
C HIS A 3 6.00 -6.47 37.05
N ILE A 4 6.53 -5.56 36.21
CA ILE A 4 6.34 -5.60 34.76
C ILE A 4 7.75 -5.51 34.13
N GLU A 5 8.30 -6.66 33.75
CA GLU A 5 9.49 -6.73 32.89
C GLU A 5 9.14 -6.29 31.46
N PRO A 6 9.91 -5.38 30.83
CA PRO A 6 9.74 -5.06 29.43
C PRO A 6 10.54 -6.05 28.57
N ARG A 7 9.87 -7.12 28.12
CA ARG A 7 10.39 -8.05 27.12
C ARG A 7 10.06 -7.54 25.71
N GLN A 8 10.98 -6.79 25.12
CA GLN A 8 11.33 -6.82 23.68
C GLN A 8 12.38 -5.74 23.38
N ARG A 9 13.59 -5.95 23.92
CA ARG A 9 14.83 -5.49 23.31
C ARG A 9 15.33 -6.64 22.43
N LEU A 10 15.13 -6.53 21.13
CA LEU A 10 16.03 -7.14 20.13
C LEU A 10 16.70 -5.97 19.41
N ILE A 11 17.41 -5.17 20.21
CA ILE A 11 18.54 -4.38 19.74
C ILE A 11 19.73 -5.27 20.08
N ILE A 12 20.37 -5.81 19.05
CA ILE A 12 21.82 -5.84 18.90
C ILE A 12 22.56 -5.95 20.25
N SER A 13 22.64 -7.18 20.77
CA SER A 13 23.86 -7.64 21.44
C SER A 13 24.80 -7.96 20.27
N SER A 14 25.92 -7.27 20.01
CA SER A 14 26.99 -6.84 20.93
C SER A 14 27.21 -7.95 21.95
N ASP A 15 28.14 -8.85 21.64
CA ASP A 15 28.52 -10.07 22.38
C ASP A 15 27.88 -11.38 21.85
N ALA A 16 27.81 -11.53 20.53
CA ALA A 16 27.97 -12.87 19.96
C ALA A 16 29.47 -13.18 19.96
N GLU A 17 29.89 -13.97 20.93
CA GLU A 17 31.22 -14.55 21.00
C GLU A 17 31.64 -15.09 19.64
N LEU A 18 32.89 -14.76 19.27
CA LEU A 18 33.66 -15.40 18.21
C LEU A 18 33.86 -16.87 18.58
N GLU A 19 32.83 -17.71 18.45
CA GLU A 19 33.06 -19.14 18.30
C GLU A 19 33.52 -19.37 16.86
N HIS A 20 34.84 -19.35 16.67
CA HIS A 20 35.51 -19.98 15.54
C HIS A 20 35.21 -21.49 15.56
N GLY A 21 34.05 -21.85 15.01
CA GLY A 21 33.84 -23.20 14.50
C GLY A 21 34.80 -23.45 13.34
N SER A 22 35.59 -24.52 13.48
CA SER A 22 36.56 -25.04 12.50
C SER A 22 36.13 -24.80 11.05
N TYR A 23 36.87 -23.96 10.34
CA TYR A 23 36.74 -23.72 8.91
C TYR A 23 36.97 -25.02 8.13
N ASP A 24 35.90 -25.57 7.55
CA ASP A 24 36.03 -26.44 6.37
C ASP A 24 36.01 -25.54 5.12
N HIS A 25 37.16 -25.46 4.48
CA HIS A 25 37.45 -24.60 3.34
C HIS A 25 36.90 -25.20 2.03
N THR A 26 35.60 -25.55 1.94
CA THR A 26 35.04 -26.09 0.68
C THR A 26 33.57 -25.75 0.35
N ASP A 27 32.89 -24.81 1.02
CA ASP A 27 31.54 -24.37 0.57
C ASP A 27 31.48 -22.84 0.40
N HIS A 28 31.55 -22.36 -0.85
CA HIS A 28 31.40 -20.95 -1.22
C HIS A 28 29.95 -20.43 -1.11
N ARG A 29 29.13 -21.00 -0.22
CA ARG A 29 27.77 -20.50 0.02
C ARG A 29 27.83 -19.24 0.88
N PRO A 30 27.11 -18.17 0.51
CA PRO A 30 27.00 -16.98 1.35
C PRO A 30 26.46 -17.34 2.75
N SER A 31 27.06 -16.78 3.80
CA SER A 31 26.56 -16.97 5.16
C SER A 31 25.33 -16.11 5.40
N PHE A 32 24.14 -16.71 5.37
CA PHE A 32 22.91 -15.99 5.69
C PHE A 32 22.80 -15.68 7.19
N SER A 33 22.35 -14.47 7.51
CA SER A 33 21.98 -14.12 8.88
C SER A 33 20.84 -15.03 9.38
N LYS A 34 20.70 -15.18 10.70
CA LYS A 34 19.61 -15.96 11.30
C LYS A 34 18.23 -15.52 10.80
N PHE A 35 18.05 -14.21 10.60
CA PHE A 35 16.82 -13.62 10.08
C PHE A 35 16.51 -14.06 8.64
N GLU A 36 17.51 -14.03 7.76
CA GLU A 36 17.37 -14.47 6.36
C GLU A 36 17.15 -15.98 6.26
N GLY A 37 17.84 -16.75 7.09
CA GLY A 37 17.62 -18.20 7.19
C GLY A 37 16.20 -18.55 7.61
N GLU A 38 15.63 -17.83 8.59
CA GLU A 38 14.23 -18.01 9.00
C GLU A 38 13.24 -17.58 7.90
N LEU A 39 13.54 -16.52 7.14
CA LEU A 39 12.74 -16.10 5.99
C LEU A 39 12.72 -17.16 4.88
N LEU A 40 13.89 -17.70 4.53
CA LEU A 40 14.03 -18.73 3.49
C LEU A 40 13.32 -20.04 3.87
N LYS A 41 13.33 -20.41 5.16
CA LYS A 41 12.57 -21.55 5.69
C LYS A 41 11.06 -21.30 5.66
N LYS A 42 10.61 -20.11 6.06
CA LYS A 42 9.18 -19.80 6.09
C LYS A 42 8.53 -19.85 4.70
N ASP A 43 9.21 -19.27 3.70
CA ASP A 43 8.66 -19.17 2.36
C ASP A 43 8.86 -20.46 1.56
N GLU A 44 9.00 -21.64 2.20
CA GLU A 44 9.38 -22.93 1.59
C GLU A 44 8.63 -23.31 0.30
N GLU A 45 7.43 -22.76 0.06
CA GLU A 45 6.84 -22.74 -1.28
C GLU A 45 7.71 -21.90 -2.23
N PRO A 46 8.36 -22.50 -3.24
CA PRO A 46 9.22 -21.75 -4.14
C PRO A 46 8.44 -20.59 -4.76
N VAL A 47 9.08 -19.42 -4.89
CA VAL A 47 8.64 -18.37 -5.82
C VAL A 47 8.48 -19.05 -7.17
N GLY A 48 7.26 -19.50 -7.45
CA GLY A 48 6.99 -20.37 -8.58
C GLY A 48 6.74 -19.56 -9.83
N ILE A 49 6.60 -20.26 -10.95
CA ILE A 49 6.24 -19.67 -12.24
C ILE A 49 4.97 -18.80 -12.12
N LEU A 50 4.02 -19.19 -11.28
CA LEU A 50 2.82 -18.39 -11.00
C LEU A 50 3.15 -17.01 -10.42
N SER A 51 4.13 -16.90 -9.51
CA SER A 51 4.54 -15.60 -8.96
C SER A 51 5.14 -14.71 -10.04
N VAL A 52 5.98 -15.29 -10.91
CA VAL A 52 6.59 -14.58 -12.06
C VAL A 52 5.52 -14.10 -13.04
N LEU A 53 4.55 -14.96 -13.38
CA LEU A 53 3.43 -14.60 -14.24
C LEU A 53 2.59 -13.45 -13.63
N MET A 54 2.30 -13.52 -12.33
CA MET A 54 1.56 -12.47 -11.63
C MET A 54 2.34 -11.14 -11.59
N THR A 55 3.67 -11.18 -11.43
CA THR A 55 4.52 -9.99 -11.55
C THR A 55 4.45 -9.41 -12.96
N GLY A 56 4.50 -10.25 -14.00
CA GLY A 56 4.35 -9.81 -15.39
C GLY A 56 2.99 -9.14 -15.67
N VAL A 57 1.91 -9.72 -15.17
CA VAL A 57 0.57 -9.12 -15.24
C VAL A 57 0.52 -7.78 -14.50
N THR A 58 1.17 -7.68 -13.34
CA THR A 58 1.22 -6.44 -12.55
C THR A 58 1.99 -5.35 -13.28
N LEU A 59 3.13 -5.68 -13.90
CA LEU A 59 3.91 -4.76 -14.74
C LEU A 59 3.07 -4.24 -15.92
N PHE A 60 2.37 -5.13 -16.63
CA PHE A 60 1.48 -4.74 -17.73
C PHE A 60 0.33 -3.82 -17.25
N THR A 61 -0.25 -4.16 -16.10
CA THR A 61 -1.33 -3.36 -15.49
C THR A 61 -0.84 -1.97 -15.11
N TYR A 62 0.36 -1.85 -14.55
CA TYR A 62 0.99 -0.56 -14.25
C TYR A 62 1.20 0.29 -15.51
N CYS A 63 1.74 -0.29 -16.60
CA CYS A 63 1.89 0.44 -17.87
C CYS A 63 0.54 0.94 -18.41
N THR A 64 -0.49 0.09 -18.34
CA THR A 64 -1.85 0.43 -18.78
C THR A 64 -2.45 1.54 -17.91
N ASP A 65 -2.21 1.50 -16.61
CA ASP A 65 -2.68 2.49 -15.64
C ASP A 65 -2.03 3.88 -15.88
N VAL A 66 -0.72 3.94 -16.10
CA VAL A 66 -0.03 5.18 -16.44
C VAL A 66 -0.52 5.73 -17.78
N ALA A 67 -0.62 4.90 -18.82
CA ALA A 67 -1.08 5.31 -20.14
C ALA A 67 -2.54 5.83 -20.08
N SER A 68 -3.44 5.10 -19.41
CA SER A 68 -4.84 5.50 -19.27
C SER A 68 -5.00 6.77 -18.43
N SER A 69 -4.18 6.97 -17.40
CA SER A 69 -4.15 8.21 -16.62
C SER A 69 -3.74 9.42 -17.48
N VAL A 70 -2.73 9.27 -18.34
CA VAL A 70 -2.29 10.33 -19.27
C VAL A 70 -3.36 10.63 -20.32
N VAL A 71 -3.96 9.60 -20.93
CA VAL A 71 -5.04 9.76 -21.92
C VAL A 71 -6.24 10.47 -21.29
N LEU A 72 -6.62 10.10 -20.06
CA LEU A 72 -7.70 10.75 -19.34
C LEU A 72 -7.42 12.24 -19.09
N CYS A 73 -6.18 12.57 -18.69
CA CYS A 73 -5.78 13.96 -18.47
C CYS A 73 -5.82 14.79 -19.76
N TYR A 74 -5.33 14.22 -20.87
CA TYR A 74 -5.41 14.85 -22.19
C TYR A 74 -6.86 15.07 -22.63
N TRP A 75 -7.72 14.06 -22.47
CA TRP A 75 -9.13 14.17 -22.81
C TRP A 75 -9.85 15.24 -21.99
N LEU A 76 -9.56 15.33 -20.68
CA LEU A 76 -10.14 16.38 -19.83
C LEU A 76 -9.69 17.79 -20.24
N PHE A 77 -8.45 17.92 -20.72
CA PHE A 77 -7.91 19.16 -21.27
C PHE A 77 -8.60 19.53 -22.60
N ASP A 78 -8.71 18.57 -23.52
CA ASP A 78 -9.32 18.77 -24.86
C ASP A 78 -10.80 19.17 -24.78
N VAL A 79 -11.56 18.59 -23.84
CA VAL A 79 -12.97 18.95 -23.59
C VAL A 79 -13.12 20.34 -22.95
N GLY A 80 -12.01 21.04 -22.64
CA GLY A 80 -12.02 22.41 -22.14
C GLY A 80 -12.55 22.55 -20.70
N ARG A 81 -12.54 21.47 -19.91
CA ARG A 81 -13.04 21.52 -18.53
C ARG A 81 -12.00 22.16 -17.62
N TRP A 82 -12.31 23.32 -17.03
CA TRP A 82 -11.37 24.11 -16.22
C TRP A 82 -10.72 23.35 -15.05
N TRP A 83 -11.33 22.26 -14.56
CA TRP A 83 -10.84 21.44 -13.45
C TRP A 83 -9.92 20.28 -13.88
N TRP A 84 -9.49 20.19 -15.14
CA TRP A 84 -8.58 19.13 -15.61
C TRP A 84 -7.30 19.02 -14.76
N TRP A 85 -6.82 20.13 -14.20
CA TRP A 85 -5.65 20.18 -13.33
C TRP A 85 -5.84 19.43 -12.00
N MET A 86 -7.08 19.25 -11.53
CA MET A 86 -7.39 18.46 -10.33
C MET A 86 -7.17 16.95 -10.55
N SER A 87 -7.13 16.49 -11.80
CA SER A 87 -6.76 15.10 -12.15
C SER A 87 -5.28 14.96 -12.48
N VAL A 88 -4.66 16.00 -13.04
CA VAL A 88 -3.22 16.02 -13.38
C VAL A 88 -2.35 16.19 -12.13
N SER A 89 -2.74 17.04 -11.18
CA SER A 89 -1.91 17.32 -10.00
C SER A 89 -1.68 16.09 -9.11
N PRO A 90 -2.67 15.22 -8.82
CA PRO A 90 -2.44 14.00 -8.05
C PRO A 90 -1.56 12.98 -8.81
N LEU A 91 -1.68 12.92 -10.14
CA LEU A 91 -0.83 12.09 -10.99
C LEU A 91 0.63 12.52 -10.92
N VAL A 92 0.92 13.79 -11.17
CA VAL A 92 2.28 14.32 -11.13
C VAL A 92 2.86 14.19 -9.72
N LEU A 93 2.08 14.54 -8.69
CA LEU A 93 2.52 14.43 -7.30
C LEU A 93 2.86 12.98 -6.92
N SER A 94 2.02 12.03 -7.30
CA SER A 94 2.25 10.60 -7.07
C SER A 94 3.53 10.11 -7.76
N LEU A 95 3.72 10.46 -9.04
CA LEU A 95 4.93 10.12 -9.78
C LEU A 95 6.19 10.68 -9.09
N LEU A 96 6.18 11.93 -8.66
CA LEU A 96 7.32 12.54 -7.96
C LEU A 96 7.61 11.84 -6.63
N ILE A 97 6.59 11.61 -5.79
CA ILE A 97 6.76 10.97 -4.47
C ILE A 97 7.28 9.54 -4.63
N VAL A 98 6.68 8.75 -5.52
CA VAL A 98 7.07 7.36 -5.74
C VAL A 98 8.48 7.27 -6.29
N ASN A 99 8.86 8.11 -7.25
CA ASN A 99 10.22 8.12 -7.79
C ASN A 99 11.24 8.57 -6.73
N ALA A 100 10.91 9.56 -5.90
CA ALA A 100 11.79 10.02 -4.83
C ALA A 100 12.06 8.92 -3.78
N PHE A 101 11.02 8.22 -3.32
CA PHE A 101 11.21 7.07 -2.41
C PHE A 101 11.97 5.93 -3.09
N SER A 102 11.60 5.61 -4.33
CA SER A 102 12.21 4.53 -5.10
C SER A 102 13.72 4.71 -5.27
N ILE A 103 14.19 5.88 -5.72
CA ILE A 103 15.63 6.13 -5.89
C ILE A 103 16.34 6.20 -4.55
N ARG A 104 15.69 6.77 -3.52
CA ARG A 104 16.26 6.87 -2.18
C ARG A 104 16.52 5.49 -1.58
N TRP A 105 15.61 4.55 -1.77
CA TRP A 105 15.77 3.17 -1.32
C TRP A 105 16.85 2.42 -2.11
N TYR A 106 16.95 2.61 -3.43
CA TYR A 106 18.07 2.06 -4.19
C TYR A 106 19.42 2.53 -3.64
N ILE A 107 19.57 3.83 -3.37
CA ILE A 107 20.79 4.39 -2.79
C ILE A 107 21.03 3.80 -1.39
N HIS A 108 19.98 3.68 -0.58
CA HIS A 108 20.10 3.15 0.78
C HIS A 108 20.54 1.68 0.78
N ASP A 109 19.94 0.84 -0.06
CA ASP A 109 20.30 -0.58 -0.20
C ASP A 109 21.72 -0.76 -0.75
N SER A 110 22.23 0.19 -1.54
CA SER A 110 23.60 0.15 -2.04
C SER A 110 24.66 0.55 -1.02
N GLN A 111 24.26 1.33 -0.02
CA GLN A 111 25.13 1.78 1.07
C GLN A 111 25.16 0.75 2.20
N GLU A 112 24.15 -0.12 2.30
CA GLU A 112 24.14 -1.22 3.25
C GLU A 112 24.87 -2.41 2.64
N ASP A 113 26.01 -2.79 3.22
CA ASP A 113 26.77 -4.00 2.86
C ASP A 113 26.02 -5.26 3.32
N LYS A 114 24.90 -5.54 2.64
CA LYS A 114 24.11 -6.76 2.85
C LYS A 114 24.70 -7.88 1.99
N GLU A 115 25.16 -8.93 2.66
CA GLU A 115 25.83 -10.09 2.03
C GLU A 115 24.95 -10.84 1.00
N HIS A 116 23.62 -10.67 1.06
CA HIS A 116 22.68 -11.27 0.11
C HIS A 116 22.38 -10.38 -1.11
N LEU A 117 22.74 -9.09 -1.10
CA LEU A 117 22.50 -8.18 -2.23
C LEU A 117 23.59 -8.33 -3.27
N LEU A 118 23.19 -8.56 -4.53
CA LEU A 118 24.13 -8.54 -5.64
C LEU A 118 24.47 -7.09 -5.99
N HIS A 119 25.77 -6.76 -6.00
CA HIS A 119 26.22 -5.44 -6.41
C HIS A 119 25.79 -5.13 -7.85
N ALA A 120 25.07 -4.02 -8.02
CA ALA A 120 24.64 -3.55 -9.31
C ALA A 120 25.82 -2.97 -10.10
N SER A 121 25.94 -3.31 -11.38
CA SER A 121 26.99 -2.75 -12.23
C SER A 121 26.78 -1.26 -12.48
N PRO A 122 27.83 -0.49 -12.85
CA PRO A 122 27.70 0.94 -13.14
C PRO A 122 26.65 1.24 -14.23
N GLY A 123 26.54 0.35 -15.24
CA GLY A 123 25.52 0.47 -16.28
C GLY A 123 24.09 0.32 -15.76
N HIS A 124 23.86 -0.57 -14.79
CA HIS A 124 22.54 -0.72 -14.15
C HIS A 124 22.16 0.54 -13.35
N TRP A 125 23.13 1.19 -12.71
CA TRP A 125 22.91 2.47 -12.03
C TRP A 125 22.52 3.59 -12.99
N VAL A 126 23.16 3.66 -14.16
CA VAL A 126 22.78 4.61 -15.21
C VAL A 126 21.35 4.36 -15.68
N MET A 127 20.96 3.10 -15.90
CA MET A 127 19.58 2.75 -16.26
C MET A 127 18.59 3.14 -15.16
N ARG A 128 18.87 2.80 -13.90
CA ARG A 128 18.04 3.22 -12.76
C ARG A 128 17.88 4.74 -12.74
N GLY A 129 18.96 5.49 -12.85
CA GLY A 129 18.92 6.96 -12.89
C GLY A 129 18.07 7.49 -14.05
N ALA A 130 18.27 6.96 -15.26
CA ALA A 130 17.52 7.37 -16.45
C ALA A 130 16.01 7.16 -16.30
N PHE A 131 15.58 5.99 -15.80
CA PHE A 131 14.16 5.71 -15.56
C PHE A 131 13.54 6.64 -14.50
N HIS A 132 14.28 7.02 -13.47
CA HIS A 132 13.79 7.95 -12.45
C HIS A 132 13.71 9.40 -12.95
N ILE A 133 14.63 9.82 -13.83
CA ILE A 133 14.60 11.17 -14.45
C ILE A 133 13.34 11.35 -15.29
N ILE A 134 12.93 10.32 -16.04
CA ILE A 134 11.69 10.34 -16.83
C ILE A 134 10.43 9.97 -16.01
N LEU A 135 10.56 9.88 -14.68
CA LEU A 135 9.49 9.52 -13.73
C LEU A 135 8.89 8.11 -13.91
N LEU A 136 9.61 7.20 -14.56
CA LEU A 136 9.23 5.79 -14.75
C LEU A 136 10.03 4.83 -13.84
N GLY A 137 10.54 5.30 -12.71
CA GLY A 137 11.26 4.49 -11.71
C GLY A 137 10.55 3.19 -11.27
N PRO A 138 9.21 3.14 -11.13
CA PRO A 138 8.54 1.88 -10.82
C PRO A 138 8.68 0.81 -11.92
N LEU A 139 8.84 1.18 -13.20
CA LEU A 139 9.01 0.21 -14.29
C LEU A 139 10.31 -0.59 -14.14
N ILE A 140 11.40 0.07 -13.76
CA ILE A 140 12.68 -0.63 -13.54
C ILE A 140 12.58 -1.56 -12.32
N ARG A 141 11.91 -1.13 -11.25
CA ARG A 141 11.63 -1.99 -10.08
C ARG A 141 10.83 -3.23 -10.45
N TYR A 142 9.72 -3.07 -11.18
CA TYR A 142 8.92 -4.22 -11.63
C TYR A 142 9.70 -5.16 -12.56
N SER A 143 10.58 -4.62 -13.38
CA SER A 143 11.43 -5.39 -14.28
C SER A 143 12.48 -6.19 -13.49
N GLU A 144 13.11 -5.57 -12.48
CA GLU A 144 14.03 -6.26 -11.57
C GLU A 144 13.30 -7.35 -10.75
N LEU A 145 12.12 -7.06 -10.20
CA LEU A 145 11.30 -8.06 -9.51
C LEU A 145 10.97 -9.27 -10.40
N PHE A 146 10.65 -9.02 -11.68
CA PHE A 146 10.36 -10.06 -12.65
C PHE A 146 11.61 -10.93 -12.94
N LEU A 147 12.77 -10.29 -13.13
CA LEU A 147 14.05 -10.98 -13.36
C LEU A 147 14.48 -11.81 -12.14
N TYR A 148 14.37 -11.25 -10.93
CA TYR A 148 14.65 -11.98 -9.69
C TYR A 148 13.72 -13.20 -9.54
N GLY A 149 12.45 -13.06 -9.93
CA GLY A 149 11.50 -14.18 -9.97
C GLY A 149 11.92 -15.28 -10.95
N LEU A 150 12.39 -14.92 -12.15
CA LEU A 150 12.89 -15.88 -13.14
C LEU A 150 14.13 -16.62 -12.66
N HIS A 151 15.12 -15.92 -12.12
CA HIS A 151 16.33 -16.56 -11.58
C HIS A 151 16.02 -17.46 -10.38
N THR A 152 15.02 -17.12 -9.56
CA THR A 152 14.60 -17.99 -8.45
C THR A 152 13.96 -19.31 -8.91
N CYS A 153 13.40 -19.33 -10.13
CA CYS A 153 12.83 -20.54 -10.73
C CYS A 153 13.92 -21.50 -11.24
N ASP A 154 15.13 -21.01 -11.53
CA ASP A 154 16.24 -21.87 -11.93
C ASP A 154 16.82 -22.59 -10.71
N ARG A 155 16.52 -23.89 -10.62
CA ARG A 155 17.01 -24.76 -9.53
C ARG A 155 18.52 -25.01 -9.59
N LYS A 156 19.16 -24.75 -10.73
CA LYS A 156 20.59 -24.99 -10.93
C LYS A 156 21.45 -23.76 -10.58
N ASP A 157 20.83 -22.60 -10.39
CA ASP A 157 21.56 -21.38 -10.07
C ASP A 157 22.07 -21.42 -8.61
N PRO A 158 23.39 -21.35 -8.36
CA PRO A 158 23.95 -21.33 -7.01
C PRO A 158 23.52 -20.08 -6.21
N LYS A 159 23.09 -19.00 -6.87
CA LYS A 159 22.64 -17.74 -6.25
C LYS A 159 21.13 -17.69 -6.03
N ARG A 160 20.41 -18.79 -6.24
CA ARG A 160 18.95 -18.88 -6.11
C ARG A 160 18.41 -18.30 -4.80
N ASP A 161 19.04 -18.59 -3.67
CA ASP A 161 18.57 -18.11 -2.37
C ASP A 161 18.77 -16.60 -2.20
N GLN A 162 19.84 -16.03 -2.78
CA GLN A 162 20.03 -14.58 -2.84
C GLN A 162 18.95 -13.91 -3.70
N TYR A 163 18.67 -14.43 -4.91
CA TYR A 163 17.60 -13.92 -5.77
C TYR A 163 16.23 -13.99 -5.10
N ARG A 164 15.99 -15.03 -4.30
CA ARG A 164 14.76 -15.17 -3.53
C ARG A 164 14.63 -14.12 -2.43
N LEU A 165 15.70 -13.82 -1.71
CA LEU A 165 15.72 -12.74 -0.72
C LEU A 165 15.50 -11.38 -1.38
N MET A 166 16.21 -11.10 -2.47
CA MET A 166 16.02 -9.88 -3.27
C MET A 166 14.59 -9.76 -3.81
N PHE A 167 13.99 -10.86 -4.29
CA PHE A 167 12.59 -10.89 -4.71
C PHE A 167 11.63 -10.51 -3.58
N LEU A 168 11.81 -11.07 -2.37
CA LEU A 168 10.95 -10.79 -1.22
C LEU A 168 11.08 -9.33 -0.74
N GLN A 169 12.30 -8.78 -0.75
CA GLN A 169 12.54 -7.38 -0.42
C GLN A 169 11.89 -6.46 -1.48
N GLU A 170 12.12 -6.72 -2.76
CA GLU A 170 11.61 -5.89 -3.85
C GLU A 170 10.07 -5.98 -3.94
N ASP A 171 9.46 -7.15 -3.71
CA ASP A 171 7.98 -7.32 -3.64
C ASP A 171 7.38 -6.46 -2.52
N ARG A 172 8.03 -6.39 -1.35
CA ARG A 172 7.61 -5.54 -0.24
C ARG A 172 7.70 -4.06 -0.60
N ASP A 173 8.82 -3.65 -1.17
CA ASP A 173 9.11 -2.25 -1.45
C ASP A 173 8.21 -1.73 -2.59
N ILE A 174 8.08 -2.50 -3.68
CA ILE A 174 7.13 -2.21 -4.76
C ILE A 174 5.71 -2.14 -4.21
N SER A 175 5.27 -3.11 -3.39
CA SER A 175 3.90 -3.09 -2.86
C SER A 175 3.62 -1.84 -2.02
N LEU A 176 4.62 -1.32 -1.30
CA LEU A 176 4.50 -0.05 -0.56
C LEU A 176 4.48 1.17 -1.50
N LEU A 177 5.33 1.20 -2.53
CA LEU A 177 5.34 2.26 -3.54
C LEU A 177 4.03 2.29 -4.33
N THR A 178 3.48 1.14 -4.71
CA THR A 178 2.18 1.02 -5.37
C THR A 178 1.06 1.52 -4.46
N LEU A 179 1.11 1.18 -3.16
CA LEU A 179 0.15 1.68 -2.18
C LEU A 179 0.18 3.20 -2.07
N VAL A 180 1.37 3.79 -1.88
CA VAL A 180 1.53 5.25 -1.82
C VAL A 180 1.08 5.88 -3.13
N GLY A 181 1.55 5.37 -4.26
CA GLY A 181 1.28 5.92 -5.58
C GLY A 181 -0.21 5.90 -5.93
N SER A 182 -0.88 4.77 -5.71
CA SER A 182 -2.32 4.62 -5.97
C SER A 182 -3.16 5.50 -5.05
N PHE A 183 -2.83 5.64 -3.77
CA PHE A 183 -3.63 6.50 -2.87
C PHE A 183 -3.38 8.00 -3.07
N VAL A 184 -2.15 8.40 -3.43
CA VAL A 184 -1.86 9.81 -3.76
C VAL A 184 -2.51 10.20 -5.09
N LYS A 185 -2.57 9.28 -6.07
CA LYS A 185 -3.15 9.52 -7.40
C LYS A 185 -4.63 9.16 -7.48
N SER A 186 -4.93 7.86 -7.41
CA SER A 186 -6.23 7.27 -7.75
C SER A 186 -7.31 7.64 -6.73
N ALA A 187 -7.01 7.79 -5.43
CA ALA A 187 -8.05 8.10 -4.44
C ALA A 187 -8.66 9.53 -4.59
N PRO A 188 -7.87 10.63 -4.72
CA PRO A 188 -8.42 11.95 -5.03
C PRO A 188 -9.19 11.99 -6.36
N VAL A 189 -8.65 11.34 -7.40
CA VAL A 189 -9.29 11.26 -8.72
C VAL A 189 -10.63 10.49 -8.63
N LEU A 190 -10.69 9.43 -7.83
CA LEU A 190 -11.89 8.65 -7.58
C LEU A 190 -12.97 9.49 -6.87
N VAL A 191 -12.59 10.29 -5.87
CA VAL A 191 -13.51 11.26 -5.21
C VAL A 191 -14.00 12.30 -6.21
N LEU A 192 -13.12 12.86 -7.04
CA LEU A 192 -13.47 13.86 -8.05
C LEU A 192 -14.47 13.31 -9.08
N HIS A 193 -14.26 12.11 -9.61
CA HIS A 193 -15.19 11.50 -10.56
C HIS A 193 -16.52 11.13 -9.91
N MET A 194 -16.51 10.63 -8.66
CA MET A 194 -17.74 10.40 -7.93
C MET A 194 -18.50 11.71 -7.67
N TYR A 195 -17.80 12.80 -7.35
CA TYR A 195 -18.38 14.14 -7.19
C TYR A 195 -19.07 14.60 -8.48
N ILE A 196 -18.40 14.49 -9.64
CA ILE A 196 -18.97 14.87 -10.94
C ILE A 196 -20.23 14.04 -11.23
N LEU A 197 -20.18 12.74 -10.92
CA LEU A 197 -21.30 11.83 -11.11
C LEU A 197 -22.50 12.28 -10.25
N VAL A 198 -22.31 12.52 -8.96
CA VAL A 198 -23.36 13.05 -8.06
C VAL A 198 -23.91 14.39 -8.54
N GLN A 199 -23.05 15.32 -8.97
CA GLN A 199 -23.45 16.63 -9.47
C GLN A 199 -24.30 16.54 -10.74
N SER A 200 -24.00 15.57 -11.60
CA SER A 200 -24.73 15.34 -12.85
C SER A 200 -26.12 14.69 -12.67
N ARG A 201 -26.56 14.44 -11.42
CA ARG A 201 -27.81 13.76 -11.05
C ARG A 201 -28.02 12.39 -11.75
N ILE A 202 -26.92 11.77 -12.19
CA ILE A 202 -26.71 10.43 -12.77
C ILE A 202 -27.87 9.87 -13.63
N PRO A 203 -27.80 10.01 -14.96
CA PRO A 203 -28.15 8.90 -15.85
C PRO A 203 -26.99 8.50 -16.79
N LEU A 204 -26.73 7.19 -16.85
CA LEU A 204 -25.62 6.48 -17.52
C LEU A 204 -25.84 6.29 -19.04
N ASN A 205 -26.49 7.24 -19.71
CA ASN A 205 -27.09 6.97 -21.03
C ASN A 205 -26.12 7.22 -22.20
N THR A 206 -25.02 7.91 -21.95
CA THR A 206 -23.99 8.20 -22.96
C THR A 206 -22.79 7.25 -22.78
N PRO A 207 -22.06 6.92 -23.87
CA PRO A 207 -20.86 6.09 -23.79
C PRO A 207 -19.80 6.69 -22.85
N THR A 208 -19.77 8.01 -22.69
CA THR A 208 -18.87 8.73 -21.78
C THR A 208 -19.18 8.44 -20.32
N THR A 209 -20.46 8.46 -19.90
CA THR A 209 -20.82 8.13 -18.50
C THR A 209 -20.55 6.64 -18.19
N ARG A 210 -20.72 5.73 -19.15
CA ARG A 210 -20.35 4.30 -18.97
C ARG A 210 -18.85 4.13 -18.78
N ALA A 211 -18.03 4.80 -19.59
CA ALA A 211 -16.57 4.78 -19.43
C ALA A 211 -16.14 5.34 -18.06
N GLN A 212 -16.80 6.40 -17.57
CA GLN A 212 -16.56 6.93 -16.22
C GLN A 212 -16.90 5.92 -15.13
N ALA A 213 -18.01 5.19 -15.24
CA ALA A 213 -18.38 4.15 -14.28
C ALA A 213 -17.35 3.01 -14.25
N VAL A 214 -16.88 2.56 -15.42
CA VAL A 214 -15.80 1.56 -15.51
C VAL A 214 -14.54 2.08 -14.84
N ASN A 215 -14.15 3.33 -15.10
CA ASN A 215 -12.97 3.93 -14.48
C ASN A 215 -13.09 4.02 -12.95
N LEU A 216 -14.29 4.37 -12.44
CA LEU A 216 -14.57 4.42 -11.00
C LEU A 216 -14.38 3.05 -10.35
N VAL A 217 -14.93 1.99 -10.96
CA VAL A 217 -14.80 0.62 -10.46
C VAL A 217 -13.35 0.15 -10.55
N SER A 218 -12.67 0.40 -11.67
CA SER A 218 -11.26 0.04 -11.85
C SER A 218 -10.36 0.70 -10.81
N ALA A 219 -10.53 2.00 -10.54
CA ALA A 219 -9.75 2.72 -9.53
C ALA A 219 -10.05 2.23 -8.10
N LEU A 220 -11.30 1.88 -7.78
CA LEU A 220 -11.63 1.28 -6.48
C LEU A 220 -10.98 -0.10 -6.30
N VAL A 221 -10.99 -0.92 -7.36
CA VAL A 221 -10.32 -2.23 -7.37
C VAL A 221 -8.81 -2.06 -7.24
N GLU A 222 -8.20 -1.11 -7.95
CA GLU A 222 -6.78 -0.79 -7.87
C GLU A 222 -6.36 -0.44 -6.42
N LEU A 223 -7.07 0.49 -5.77
CA LEU A 223 -6.79 0.89 -4.38
C LEU A 223 -6.89 -0.28 -3.41
N SER A 224 -7.93 -1.11 -3.57
CA SER A 224 -8.18 -2.27 -2.72
C SER A 224 -7.14 -3.38 -2.93
N LEU A 225 -6.70 -3.59 -4.17
CA LEU A 225 -5.61 -4.51 -4.51
C LEU A 225 -4.27 -4.01 -3.99
N ALA A 226 -3.95 -2.73 -4.14
CA ALA A 226 -2.70 -2.13 -3.65
C ALA A 226 -2.58 -2.29 -2.12
N GLN A 227 -3.67 -2.01 -1.38
CA GLN A 227 -3.71 -2.22 0.07
C GLN A 227 -3.55 -3.70 0.46
N SER A 228 -4.24 -4.60 -0.24
CA SER A 228 -4.14 -6.04 0.03
C SER A 228 -2.75 -6.60 -0.30
N ALA A 229 -2.15 -6.16 -1.41
CA ALA A 229 -0.81 -6.52 -1.84
C ALA A 229 0.24 -6.09 -0.82
N TYR A 230 0.17 -4.83 -0.35
CA TYR A 230 1.04 -4.35 0.73
C TYR A 230 0.91 -5.18 2.02
N HIS A 231 -0.32 -5.46 2.45
CA HIS A 231 -0.54 -6.29 3.64
C HIS A 231 0.04 -7.70 3.49
N ARG A 232 -0.08 -8.31 2.30
CA ARG A 232 0.48 -9.62 1.98
C ARG A 232 2.00 -9.58 1.92
N ALA A 233 2.58 -8.70 1.12
CA ALA A 233 4.02 -8.59 0.88
C ALA A 233 4.77 -8.30 2.19
N ARG A 234 4.26 -7.39 3.02
CA ARG A 234 4.84 -7.13 4.35
C ARG A 234 4.83 -8.36 5.26
N ARG A 235 3.72 -9.11 5.31
CA ARG A 235 3.67 -10.34 6.11
C ARG A 235 4.63 -11.38 5.56
N ARG A 236 4.76 -11.49 4.24
CA ARG A 236 5.68 -12.41 3.58
C ARG A 236 7.14 -12.10 3.96
N ALA A 237 7.52 -10.83 3.92
CA ALA A 237 8.84 -10.32 4.31
C ALA A 237 9.12 -10.31 5.84
N THR A 238 8.26 -10.89 6.68
CA THR A 238 8.47 -11.00 8.14
C THR A 238 8.61 -12.48 8.55
N PRO A 239 9.78 -12.97 9.02
CA PRO A 239 10.02 -14.41 9.24
C PRO A 239 9.09 -15.03 10.27
N LEU A 240 8.78 -14.32 11.35
CA LEU A 240 7.95 -14.84 12.45
C LEU A 240 6.44 -14.77 12.19
N LYS A 241 6.00 -14.16 11.08
CA LYS A 241 4.57 -14.03 10.75
C LYS A 241 4.20 -14.98 9.63
N GLN A 242 3.17 -15.80 9.83
CA GLN A 242 2.68 -16.66 8.76
C GLN A 242 2.12 -15.89 7.56
N ASN A 243 2.26 -16.52 6.39
CA ASN A 243 1.74 -16.06 5.11
C ASN A 243 0.20 -16.03 5.12
N MET A 244 -0.36 -15.18 4.25
CA MET A 244 -1.80 -15.00 4.12
C MET A 244 -2.42 -16.14 3.30
N THR A 245 -3.54 -16.69 3.77
CA THR A 245 -4.32 -17.65 2.99
C THR A 245 -5.01 -16.95 1.81
N LYS A 246 -5.30 -17.69 0.72
CA LYS A 246 -6.00 -17.15 -0.45
C LYS A 246 -7.38 -16.59 -0.07
N ILE A 247 -8.12 -17.32 0.77
CA ILE A 247 -9.43 -16.90 1.30
C ILE A 247 -9.28 -15.65 2.18
N GLY A 248 -8.29 -15.63 3.08
CA GLY A 248 -8.01 -14.47 3.93
C GLY A 248 -7.69 -13.21 3.11
N THR A 249 -6.94 -13.37 2.01
CA THR A 249 -6.63 -12.28 1.07
C THR A 249 -7.87 -11.78 0.36
N ALA A 250 -8.76 -12.68 -0.11
CA ALA A 250 -10.00 -12.30 -0.76
C ALA A 250 -10.95 -11.54 0.18
N VAL A 251 -11.15 -12.04 1.41
CA VAL A 251 -12.00 -11.35 2.41
C VAL A 251 -11.43 -9.99 2.79
N GLN A 252 -10.11 -9.89 2.91
CA GLN A 252 -9.44 -8.62 3.18
C GLN A 252 -9.63 -7.63 2.02
N PHE A 253 -9.51 -8.09 0.77
CA PHE A 253 -9.78 -7.28 -0.41
C PHE A 253 -11.21 -6.73 -0.43
N PHE A 254 -12.22 -7.57 -0.17
CA PHE A 254 -13.62 -7.12 -0.11
C PHE A 254 -13.86 -6.15 1.05
N SER A 255 -13.23 -6.37 2.20
CA SER A 255 -13.28 -5.41 3.32
C SER A 255 -12.75 -4.03 2.90
N HIS A 256 -11.58 -3.99 2.26
CA HIS A 256 -10.98 -2.75 1.77
C HIS A 256 -11.87 -2.05 0.73
N CYS A 257 -12.39 -2.81 -0.24
CA CYS A 257 -13.31 -2.30 -1.27
C CYS A 257 -14.53 -1.61 -0.64
N CYS A 258 -15.20 -2.26 0.31
CA CYS A 258 -16.38 -1.70 0.97
C CYS A 258 -16.06 -0.44 1.80
N VAL A 259 -14.96 -0.44 2.56
CA VAL A 259 -14.54 0.71 3.37
C VAL A 259 -14.18 1.91 2.48
N ILE A 260 -13.34 1.70 1.47
CA ILE A 260 -12.87 2.75 0.57
C ILE A 260 -14.05 3.31 -0.23
N ALA A 261 -14.92 2.45 -0.77
CA ALA A 261 -16.11 2.89 -1.50
C ALA A 261 -17.01 3.77 -0.63
N SER A 262 -17.33 3.34 0.60
CA SER A 262 -18.13 4.14 1.53
C SER A 262 -17.51 5.51 1.81
N ARG A 263 -16.21 5.55 2.09
CA ARG A 263 -15.48 6.80 2.37
C ARG A 263 -15.49 7.73 1.16
N VAL A 264 -15.19 7.23 -0.03
CA VAL A 264 -15.20 8.01 -1.29
C VAL A 264 -16.59 8.55 -1.57
N MET A 265 -17.63 7.73 -1.46
CA MET A 265 -19.01 8.15 -1.66
C MET A 265 -19.42 9.25 -0.67
N ALA A 266 -19.05 9.13 0.61
CA ALA A 266 -19.33 10.15 1.62
C ALA A 266 -18.64 11.49 1.32
N LEU A 267 -17.34 11.46 0.98
CA LEU A 267 -16.56 12.65 0.63
C LEU A 267 -17.11 13.33 -0.64
N ALA A 268 -17.42 12.55 -1.67
CA ALA A 268 -17.96 13.05 -2.93
C ALA A 268 -19.37 13.63 -2.77
N ALA A 269 -20.24 12.97 -2.00
CA ALA A 269 -21.57 13.46 -1.67
C ALA A 269 -21.46 14.81 -0.93
N PHE A 270 -20.67 14.88 0.14
CA PHE A 270 -20.45 16.12 0.88
C PHE A 270 -19.91 17.25 -0.03
N ALA A 271 -18.92 16.95 -0.86
CA ALA A 271 -18.35 17.92 -1.81
C ALA A 271 -19.41 18.44 -2.81
N SER A 272 -20.38 17.62 -3.23
CA SER A 272 -21.44 18.03 -4.17
C SER A 272 -22.31 19.17 -3.65
N THR A 273 -22.48 19.27 -2.32
CA THR A 273 -23.32 20.30 -1.70
C THR A 273 -22.49 21.45 -1.12
N TYR A 274 -21.37 21.13 -0.46
CA TYR A 274 -20.58 22.11 0.28
C TYR A 274 -19.35 22.62 -0.50
N GLY A 275 -19.13 22.15 -1.74
CA GLY A 275 -18.07 22.62 -2.62
C GLY A 275 -16.69 22.52 -1.96
N HIS A 276 -16.06 23.67 -1.69
CA HIS A 276 -14.66 23.76 -1.28
C HIS A 276 -14.42 23.38 0.19
N TRP A 277 -15.47 23.30 1.02
CA TRP A 277 -15.37 22.88 2.43
C TRP A 277 -14.80 21.46 2.58
N ILE A 278 -14.87 20.63 1.54
CA ILE A 278 -14.22 19.31 1.52
C ILE A 278 -12.71 19.40 1.74
N PHE A 279 -12.04 20.43 1.21
CA PHE A 279 -10.59 20.59 1.38
C PHE A 279 -10.22 20.96 2.81
N VAL A 280 -11.06 21.75 3.48
CA VAL A 280 -10.89 22.09 4.89
C VAL A 280 -11.07 20.84 5.75
N PHE A 281 -12.14 20.07 5.51
CA PHE A 281 -12.38 18.80 6.21
C PHE A 281 -11.22 17.81 6.00
N ALA A 282 -10.80 17.59 4.75
CA ALA A 282 -9.70 16.70 4.41
C ALA A 282 -8.38 17.15 5.04
N GLY A 283 -8.09 18.46 5.05
CA GLY A 283 -6.91 19.03 5.70
C GLY A 283 -6.89 18.84 7.21
N ILE A 284 -8.02 19.03 7.89
CA ILE A 284 -8.15 18.80 9.34
C ILE A 284 -7.95 17.31 9.65
N HIS A 285 -8.64 16.42 8.92
CA HIS A 285 -8.51 14.97 9.13
C HIS A 285 -7.09 14.49 8.86
N TRP A 286 -6.48 14.93 7.75
CA TRP A 286 -5.10 14.64 7.41
C TRP A 286 -4.14 15.10 8.51
N GLY A 287 -4.26 16.35 8.96
CA GLY A 287 -3.44 16.89 10.05
C GLY A 287 -3.58 16.09 11.35
N LEU A 288 -4.80 15.70 11.71
CA LEU A 288 -5.07 14.84 12.87
C LEU A 288 -4.39 13.47 12.74
N MET A 289 -4.54 12.81 11.59
CA MET A 289 -3.96 11.49 11.33
C MET A 289 -2.43 11.52 11.28
N THR A 290 -1.86 12.56 10.65
CA THR A 290 -0.41 12.78 10.62
C THR A 290 0.13 13.06 12.02
N ALA A 291 -0.53 13.91 12.82
CA ALA A 291 -0.14 14.14 14.21
C ALA A 291 -0.23 12.86 15.05
N TRP A 292 -1.30 12.08 14.88
CA TRP A 292 -1.46 10.77 15.52
C TRP A 292 -0.31 9.81 15.16
N LEU A 293 0.09 9.75 13.89
CA LEU A 293 1.23 8.95 13.42
C LEU A 293 2.56 9.41 14.05
N MET A 294 2.79 10.72 14.15
CA MET A 294 3.99 11.27 14.78
C MET A 294 4.04 10.95 16.29
N CYS A 295 2.91 11.07 16.99
CA CYS A 295 2.81 10.73 18.41
C CYS A 295 3.05 9.25 18.70
N LEU A 296 2.83 8.37 17.72
CA LEU A 296 3.04 6.93 17.83
C LEU A 296 4.51 6.49 17.74
N LYS A 297 5.47 7.42 17.57
CA LYS A 297 6.92 7.16 17.44
C LYS A 297 7.20 6.02 16.44
N THR A 298 6.90 6.26 15.17
CA THR A 298 7.04 5.30 14.08
C THR A 298 8.50 5.13 13.66
N SER A 299 9.30 4.37 14.42
CA SER A 299 10.73 4.07 14.14
C SER A 299 10.99 3.28 12.84
N PHE A 300 10.61 3.82 11.68
CA PHE A 300 10.79 3.23 10.35
C PHE A 300 12.10 3.65 9.70
N CYS A 301 12.57 4.87 9.96
CA CYS A 301 13.81 5.40 9.39
C CYS A 301 14.94 5.41 10.44
N VAL A 302 15.21 4.25 11.03
CA VAL A 302 16.43 4.06 11.83
C VAL A 302 17.50 3.51 10.90
N SER A 303 18.58 4.26 10.72
CA SER A 303 19.76 3.83 9.93
C SER A 303 20.34 2.55 10.53
N SER A 304 20.98 1.67 9.74
CA SER A 304 21.70 0.47 10.22
C SER A 304 22.78 0.79 11.28
N THR A 305 23.19 2.05 11.38
CA THR A 305 24.08 2.62 12.39
C THR A 305 23.39 3.08 13.69
N GLY A 306 22.09 2.83 13.87
CA GLY A 306 21.33 3.22 15.06
C GLY A 306 21.00 4.72 15.16
N GLN A 307 21.36 5.53 14.16
CA GLN A 307 21.02 6.95 14.16
C GLN A 307 19.60 7.19 13.62
N PRO A 308 18.75 7.94 14.35
CA PRO A 308 17.42 8.31 13.88
C PRO A 308 17.54 9.30 12.72
N ARG A 309 16.78 9.09 11.64
CA ARG A 309 16.63 10.06 10.53
C ARG A 309 15.26 10.74 10.64
N PRO A 310 15.12 11.79 11.48
CA PRO A 310 13.82 12.37 11.81
C PRO A 310 13.13 12.98 10.59
N PHE A 311 13.89 13.51 9.63
CA PHE A 311 13.32 14.15 8.44
C PHE A 311 12.69 13.14 7.46
N GLU A 312 13.33 12.00 7.22
CA GLU A 312 12.78 10.95 6.34
C GLU A 312 11.52 10.33 6.96
N GLU A 313 11.56 10.08 8.27
CA GLU A 313 10.40 9.58 9.02
C GLU A 313 9.25 10.58 9.00
N PHE A 314 9.55 11.88 9.12
CA PHE A 314 8.56 12.95 9.04
C PHE A 314 7.87 13.00 7.68
N ILE A 315 8.63 12.99 6.57
CA ILE A 315 8.06 12.96 5.21
C ILE A 315 7.22 11.70 5.01
N PHE A 316 7.73 10.54 5.44
CA PHE A 316 7.01 9.28 5.32
C PHE A 316 5.68 9.31 6.08
N ASN A 317 5.66 9.82 7.32
CA ASN A 317 4.44 9.97 8.11
C ASN A 317 3.44 10.96 7.50
N ILE A 318 3.91 12.04 6.85
CA ILE A 318 3.06 12.95 6.08
C ILE A 318 2.34 12.21 4.94
N VAL A 319 3.09 11.43 4.16
CA VAL A 319 2.56 10.68 3.02
C VAL A 319 1.60 9.58 3.46
N VAL A 320 1.92 8.84 4.52
CA VAL A 320 1.01 7.87 5.12
C VAL A 320 -0.25 8.55 5.67
N GLY A 321 -0.12 9.76 6.21
CA GLY A 321 -1.26 10.57 6.64
C GLY A 321 -2.25 10.83 5.50
N VAL A 322 -1.78 11.05 4.27
CA VAL A 322 -2.66 11.21 3.09
C VAL A 322 -3.45 9.92 2.85
N ILE A 323 -2.81 8.76 2.98
CA ILE A 323 -3.48 7.46 2.85
C ILE A 323 -4.56 7.30 3.93
N TYR A 324 -4.27 7.74 5.16
CA TYR A 324 -5.19 7.69 6.30
C TYR A 324 -6.45 8.54 6.14
N VAL A 325 -6.51 9.46 5.17
CA VAL A 325 -7.77 10.13 4.80
C VAL A 325 -8.80 9.13 4.23
N PHE A 326 -8.30 8.08 3.59
CA PHE A 326 -9.11 7.11 2.84
C PHE A 326 -9.16 5.74 3.51
N CYS A 327 -8.01 5.21 3.96
CA CYS A 327 -7.95 3.88 4.55
C CYS A 327 -6.85 3.74 5.63
N PHE A 328 -7.07 2.79 6.52
CA PHE A 328 -6.07 2.45 7.53
C PHE A 328 -4.99 1.55 6.93
N VAL A 329 -3.75 2.00 6.98
CA VAL A 329 -2.58 1.19 6.66
C VAL A 329 -1.76 1.03 7.90
N ASN A 330 -1.75 -0.18 8.47
CA ASN A 330 -0.84 -0.41 9.58
C ASN A 330 0.58 -0.29 9.04
N VAL A 331 1.37 0.70 9.47
CA VAL A 331 2.78 0.75 9.08
C VAL A 331 3.59 -0.08 10.08
N LYS A 332 3.45 0.16 11.39
CA LYS A 332 4.25 -0.47 12.45
C LYS A 332 3.68 -1.80 12.96
N ASP A 333 4.56 -2.76 13.21
CA ASP A 333 4.20 -4.07 13.77
C ASP A 333 4.06 -4.02 15.30
N GLU A 334 3.00 -3.37 15.78
CA GLU A 334 2.65 -3.30 17.20
C GLU A 334 1.27 -3.94 17.46
N PRO A 335 0.91 -4.32 18.70
CA PRO A 335 -0.44 -4.79 19.02
C PRO A 335 -1.48 -3.73 18.63
N THR A 336 -2.27 -4.05 17.59
CA THR A 336 -2.97 -3.05 16.78
C THR A 336 -4.45 -2.86 17.11
N ARG A 337 -5.06 -3.67 17.98
CA ARG A 337 -6.53 -3.74 18.11
C ARG A 337 -7.18 -2.38 18.43
N TRP A 338 -6.63 -1.64 19.38
CA TRP A 338 -7.12 -0.32 19.75
C TRP A 338 -6.91 0.71 18.64
N LYS A 339 -5.78 0.67 17.92
CA LYS A 339 -5.52 1.57 16.78
C LYS A 339 -6.55 1.38 15.65
N TYR A 340 -6.87 0.12 15.34
CA TYR A 340 -7.93 -0.21 14.38
C TYR A 340 -9.28 0.29 14.88
N ALA A 341 -9.66 0.00 16.12
CA ALA A 341 -10.94 0.43 16.69
C ALA A 341 -11.09 1.96 16.66
N THR A 342 -10.07 2.70 17.10
CA THR A 342 -10.10 4.17 17.11
C THR A 342 -10.20 4.75 15.70
N TYR A 343 -9.38 4.29 14.76
CA TYR A 343 -9.42 4.79 13.38
C TYR A 343 -10.78 4.54 12.73
N TYR A 344 -11.28 3.30 12.79
CA TYR A 344 -12.54 2.95 12.14
C TYR A 344 -13.75 3.60 12.82
N PHE A 345 -13.67 3.87 14.14
CA PHE A 345 -14.68 4.65 14.84
C PHE A 345 -14.72 6.10 14.33
N ILE A 346 -13.56 6.75 14.20
CA ILE A 346 -13.46 8.11 13.65
C ILE A 346 -14.04 8.15 12.22
N ILE A 347 -13.61 7.23 11.34
CA ILE A 347 -14.12 7.15 9.96
C ILE A 347 -15.63 6.91 9.93
N TRP A 348 -16.16 6.08 10.82
CA TRP A 348 -17.60 5.82 10.89
C TRP A 348 -18.39 7.05 11.29
N VAL A 349 -17.97 7.75 12.35
CA VAL A 349 -18.60 9.01 12.78
C VAL A 349 -18.51 10.07 11.69
N GLU A 350 -17.34 10.25 11.09
CA GLU A 350 -17.16 11.23 10.02
C GLU A 350 -18.00 10.92 8.78
N ASN A 351 -17.98 9.68 8.29
CA ASN A 351 -18.79 9.30 7.13
C ASN A 351 -20.29 9.52 7.39
N LEU A 352 -20.75 9.20 8.61
CA LEU A 352 -22.12 9.43 9.03
C LEU A 352 -22.46 10.93 9.03
N VAL A 353 -21.60 11.77 9.62
CA VAL A 353 -21.81 13.23 9.63
C VAL A 353 -21.81 13.81 8.20
N LEU A 354 -20.84 13.44 7.37
CA LEU A 354 -20.72 13.92 6.00
C LEU A 354 -21.97 13.57 5.16
N ILE A 355 -22.42 12.31 5.23
CA ILE A 355 -23.58 11.87 4.43
C ILE A 355 -24.90 12.42 4.98
N LEU A 356 -25.04 12.62 6.29
CA LEU A 356 -26.22 13.26 6.88
C LEU A 356 -26.30 14.74 6.51
N LEU A 357 -25.17 15.47 6.57
CA LEU A 357 -25.11 16.87 6.15
C LEU A 357 -25.47 17.04 4.66
N TRP A 358 -25.04 16.10 3.82
CA TRP A 358 -25.47 16.04 2.42
C TRP A 358 -26.97 15.73 2.31
N TYR A 359 -27.44 14.69 3.00
CA TYR A 359 -28.84 14.25 2.95
C TYR A 359 -29.84 15.32 3.40
N LEU A 360 -29.51 16.10 4.42
CA LEU A 360 -30.38 17.17 4.94
C LEU A 360 -30.52 18.35 3.97
N ARG A 361 -29.51 18.58 3.14
CA ARG A 361 -29.45 19.74 2.25
C ARG A 361 -29.75 19.39 0.79
N SER A 362 -29.67 18.11 0.42
CA SER A 362 -29.95 17.63 -0.93
C SER A 362 -31.44 17.67 -1.25
N ASP A 363 -31.74 17.96 -2.52
CA ASP A 363 -33.11 18.07 -3.01
C ASP A 363 -33.86 16.73 -2.86
N SER A 364 -35.14 16.80 -2.53
CA SER A 364 -35.99 15.62 -2.32
C SER A 364 -36.38 14.88 -3.60
N ASP A 365 -36.13 15.46 -4.76
CA ASP A 365 -36.40 14.89 -6.08
C ASP A 365 -35.29 13.95 -6.58
N ILE A 366 -34.14 13.89 -5.90
CA ILE A 366 -32.99 13.08 -6.32
C ILE A 366 -33.28 11.59 -6.06
N TRP A 367 -33.43 10.81 -7.15
CA TRP A 367 -33.76 9.37 -7.09
C TRP A 367 -32.74 8.52 -6.31
N PHE A 368 -31.46 8.88 -6.34
CA PHE A 368 -30.39 8.16 -5.65
C PHE A 368 -30.12 8.67 -4.23
N ARG A 369 -30.94 9.57 -3.69
CA ARG A 369 -30.74 10.15 -2.34
C ARG A 369 -30.73 9.09 -1.23
N ILE A 370 -31.75 8.23 -1.21
CA ILE A 370 -31.83 7.12 -0.25
C ILE A 370 -30.83 6.01 -0.56
N PRO A 371 -30.66 5.56 -1.83
CA PRO A 371 -29.62 4.60 -2.19
C PRO A 371 -28.20 5.03 -1.80
N LEU A 372 -27.83 6.30 -1.96
CA LEU A 372 -26.48 6.77 -1.61
C LEU A 372 -26.26 6.80 -0.10
N LEU A 373 -27.25 7.26 0.66
CA LEU A 373 -27.23 7.23 2.13
C LEU A 373 -27.06 5.80 2.65
N SER A 374 -27.86 4.87 2.13
CA SER A 374 -27.79 3.46 2.54
C SER A 374 -26.47 2.81 2.10
N ALA A 375 -25.98 3.09 0.89
CA ALA A 375 -24.72 2.57 0.39
C ALA A 375 -23.52 3.01 1.24
N VAL A 376 -23.48 4.27 1.70
CA VAL A 376 -22.41 4.76 2.59
C VAL A 376 -22.45 4.04 3.95
N ILE A 377 -23.61 3.98 4.60
CA ILE A 377 -23.74 3.40 5.95
C ILE A 377 -23.55 1.88 5.92
N LEU A 378 -24.29 1.19 5.04
CA LEU A 378 -24.23 -0.27 4.93
C LEU A 378 -22.89 -0.74 4.34
N GLY A 379 -22.31 0.02 3.41
CA GLY A 379 -21.00 -0.29 2.84
C GLY A 379 -19.90 -0.29 3.90
N LEU A 380 -19.87 0.72 4.78
CA LEU A 380 -18.90 0.74 5.87
C LEU A 380 -19.15 -0.38 6.88
N ALA A 381 -20.40 -0.62 7.26
CA ALA A 381 -20.76 -1.71 8.17
C ALA A 381 -20.34 -3.08 7.60
N LEU A 382 -20.61 -3.34 6.32
CA LEU A 382 -20.21 -4.55 5.63
C LEU A 382 -18.68 -4.70 5.57
N GLY A 383 -17.96 -3.62 5.28
CA GLY A 383 -16.50 -3.59 5.30
C GLY A 383 -15.92 -3.96 6.68
N LEU A 384 -16.52 -3.45 7.76
CA LEU A 384 -16.15 -3.78 9.14
C LEU A 384 -16.50 -5.23 9.50
N ILE A 385 -17.64 -5.76 9.04
CA ILE A 385 -18.00 -7.17 9.24
C ILE A 385 -16.96 -8.08 8.60
N PHE A 386 -16.56 -7.82 7.35
CA PHE A 386 -15.49 -8.57 6.70
C PHE A 386 -14.16 -8.45 7.44
N LEU A 387 -13.84 -7.27 7.97
CA LEU A 387 -12.63 -7.05 8.77
C LEU A 387 -12.65 -7.89 10.06
N VAL A 388 -13.78 -7.92 10.76
CA VAL A 388 -13.96 -8.74 11.96
C VAL A 388 -13.89 -10.22 11.64
N ILE A 389 -14.55 -10.69 10.56
CA ILE A 389 -14.46 -12.08 10.09
C ILE A 389 -13.01 -12.45 9.80
N TYR A 390 -12.28 -11.58 9.10
CA TYR A 390 -10.86 -11.77 8.81
C TYR A 390 -10.04 -11.93 10.09
N TYR A 391 -10.12 -10.98 11.03
CA TYR A 391 -9.36 -11.06 12.28
C TYR A 391 -9.82 -12.17 13.24
N LYS A 392 -11.10 -12.58 13.15
CA LYS A 392 -11.65 -13.62 14.02
C LYS A 392 -11.29 -15.02 13.55
N TYR A 393 -11.42 -15.29 12.25
CA TYR A 393 -11.38 -16.65 11.70
C TYR A 393 -10.25 -16.89 10.69
N LEU A 394 -9.86 -15.88 9.89
CA LEU A 394 -8.96 -16.07 8.75
C LEU A 394 -7.54 -15.53 9.00
N HIS A 395 -7.32 -14.86 10.13
CA HIS A 395 -6.02 -14.31 10.48
C HIS A 395 -5.03 -15.47 10.74
N PRO A 396 -3.86 -15.52 10.05
CA PRO A 396 -2.99 -16.69 10.06
C PRO A 396 -2.58 -17.18 11.45
N ASN A 397 -2.29 -16.26 12.38
CA ASN A 397 -1.87 -16.61 13.74
C ASN A 397 -2.95 -17.36 14.56
N LYS A 398 -4.20 -17.39 14.09
CA LYS A 398 -5.27 -18.20 14.69
C LYS A 398 -5.41 -19.55 13.99
N VAL A 399 -5.31 -19.56 12.67
CA VAL A 399 -5.34 -20.80 11.87
C VAL A 399 -4.20 -21.75 12.31
N ALA A 400 -3.01 -21.21 12.57
CA ALA A 400 -1.87 -21.96 13.13
C ALA A 400 -2.16 -22.67 14.45
N LYS A 401 -2.96 -22.03 15.33
CA LYS A 401 -3.31 -22.59 16.63
C LYS A 401 -4.36 -23.69 16.51
N THR A 402 -5.21 -23.64 15.50
CA THR A 402 -6.22 -24.67 15.25
C THR A 402 -5.64 -25.92 14.59
N SER A 403 -4.54 -25.79 13.83
CA SER A 403 -3.85 -26.93 13.20
C SER A 403 -2.85 -27.67 14.11
N GLN A 404 -2.67 -27.21 15.35
CA GLN A 404 -1.77 -27.82 16.36
C GLN A 404 -2.53 -28.57 17.47
N HIS A 405 -3.84 -28.73 17.31
CA HIS A 405 -4.72 -29.58 18.12
C HIS A 405 -5.31 -30.65 17.22
#